data_AF-A0A2I4AKC2-F1
#
_entry.id   AF-A0A2I4AKC2-F1
#
_cell.length_a   1.000
_cell.length_b   1.000
_cell.length_c   1.000
_cell.angle_alpha   90.00
_cell.angle_beta   90.00
_cell.angle_gamma   90.00
#
_symmetry.space_group_name_H-M   'P 1'
#
loop_
_entity.id
_entity.type
_entity.pdbx_description
1 polymer ?
#
loop_
_entity_poly.entity_id
_entity_poly.type
_entity_poly.pdbx_seq_one_letter_code
_entity_poly.pdbx_strand_id
1 'polypeptide(L)'
;MAGISATRTLKVLQRLEDTAGVSVPLTITMATMMLRLGDQQQYTALMERHAEMLLVYGFIEEPRLLLYVGAGSKNDQVRPTALARQLANSQPGLLVAAMVALHENSKVQLEQADHTFKELDRENSLQVDFWEAMLMASSQDAVIQELLFRLASVYIDRLTNTNNDVASKHKSLKSAEDLINSCSHCGSLYPWLTVLNPAQTSSFQHQEALLKLQSLLCGPSLSVGTILPLMELLSEETLWGFSLHLLCATRRGQYDSSMEKLLDRCPQAIIAYANHHLQDKHMALWWQKLLPELCDRTRAAADSSVLLSALNETLVVIAMETSPAEFLELMPDDGTASYFLPHLLACSQRHLLT
;
A
#
# COMPACT_ATOMS: atom_id res chain seq x y z
N MET A 1 -37.96 20.06 -9.85
CA MET A 1 -38.80 20.74 -8.83
C MET A 1 -38.58 22.23 -8.94
N ALA A 2 -39.64 23.00 -9.20
CA ALA A 2 -39.60 24.46 -9.22
C ALA A 2 -39.12 25.00 -7.87
N GLY A 3 -38.22 25.97 -7.91
CA GLY A 3 -37.39 26.40 -6.79
C GLY A 3 -38.20 26.99 -5.62
N ILE A 4 -38.32 26.23 -4.54
CA ILE A 4 -38.46 26.82 -3.21
C ILE A 4 -37.17 27.60 -2.96
N SER A 5 -37.27 28.90 -2.71
CA SER A 5 -36.09 29.74 -2.51
C SER A 5 -35.29 29.21 -1.32
N ALA A 6 -33.98 28.99 -1.48
CA ALA A 6 -33.13 28.44 -0.43
C ALA A 6 -33.23 29.24 0.88
N THR A 7 -33.51 30.54 0.79
CA THR A 7 -33.82 31.44 1.91
C THR A 7 -35.10 31.09 2.67
N ARG A 8 -36.17 30.65 2.00
CA ARG A 8 -37.41 30.22 2.66
C ARG A 8 -37.20 28.87 3.34
N THR A 9 -36.51 27.95 2.69
CA THR A 9 -36.16 26.65 3.27
C THR A 9 -35.31 26.83 4.54
N LEU A 10 -34.31 27.71 4.52
CA LEU A 10 -33.50 28.02 5.70
C LEU A 10 -34.31 28.56 6.88
N LYS A 11 -35.25 29.48 6.64
CA LYS A 11 -36.13 30.00 7.71
C LYS A 11 -37.01 28.91 8.34
N VAL A 12 -37.40 27.91 7.56
CA VAL A 12 -38.15 26.75 8.08
C VAL A 12 -37.22 25.83 8.88
N LEU A 13 -36.02 25.56 8.38
CA LEU A 13 -35.03 24.72 9.07
C LEU A 13 -34.58 25.33 10.41
N GLN A 14 -34.39 26.66 10.48
CA GLN A 14 -34.06 27.37 11.72
C GLN A 14 -35.19 27.23 12.76
N ARG A 15 -36.45 27.42 12.34
CA ARG A 15 -37.60 27.21 13.24
C ARG A 15 -37.73 25.76 13.72
N LEU A 16 -37.35 24.80 12.88
CA LEU A 16 -37.31 23.39 13.25
C LEU A 16 -36.20 23.12 14.27
N GLU A 17 -35.04 23.76 14.14
CA GLU A 17 -33.97 23.68 15.14
C GLU A 17 -34.43 24.25 16.49
N ASP A 18 -35.11 25.40 16.49
CA ASP A 18 -35.61 26.06 17.70
C ASP A 18 -36.69 25.23 18.44
N THR A 19 -37.41 24.35 17.73
CA THR A 19 -38.54 23.58 18.28
C THR A 19 -38.22 22.11 18.57
N ALA A 20 -37.42 21.46 17.73
CA ALA A 20 -37.09 20.05 17.83
C ALA A 20 -35.66 19.79 18.36
N GLY A 21 -34.85 20.85 18.52
CA GLY A 21 -33.46 20.77 18.96
C GLY A 21 -32.47 20.53 17.82
N VAL A 22 -31.18 20.54 18.18
CA VAL A 22 -30.06 20.43 17.23
C VAL A 22 -29.91 18.98 16.79
N SER A 23 -30.14 18.72 15.51
CA SER A 23 -29.84 17.41 14.90
C SER A 23 -28.78 17.55 13.80
N VAL A 24 -28.02 16.49 13.58
CA VAL A 24 -26.91 16.48 12.61
C VAL A 24 -27.42 16.60 11.16
N PRO A 25 -28.43 15.82 10.70
CA PRO A 25 -28.95 15.96 9.34
C PRO A 25 -29.55 17.34 9.08
N LEU A 26 -30.20 17.94 10.08
CA LEU A 26 -30.74 19.30 9.98
C LEU A 26 -29.61 20.32 9.78
N THR A 27 -28.53 20.18 10.55
CA THR A 27 -27.34 21.04 10.45
C THR A 27 -26.70 20.93 9.06
N ILE A 28 -26.50 19.71 8.55
CA ILE A 28 -25.94 19.46 7.21
C ILE A 28 -26.88 20.01 6.11
N THR A 29 -28.18 19.89 6.28
CA THR A 29 -29.17 20.42 5.32
C THR A 29 -29.15 21.95 5.30
N MET A 30 -29.04 22.60 6.46
CA MET A 30 -28.86 24.05 6.55
C MET A 30 -27.55 24.49 5.89
N ALA A 31 -26.45 23.79 6.15
CA ALA A 31 -25.15 24.03 5.52
C ALA A 31 -25.25 23.92 3.98
N THR A 32 -25.95 22.91 3.48
CA THR A 32 -26.22 22.73 2.04
C THR A 32 -27.00 23.89 1.43
N MET A 33 -27.97 24.46 2.16
CA MET A 33 -28.72 25.63 1.70
C MET A 33 -27.88 26.92 1.75
N MET A 34 -27.01 27.08 2.74
CA MET A 34 -26.05 28.19 2.80
C MET A 34 -25.07 28.15 1.63
N LEU A 35 -24.56 26.97 1.27
CA LEU A 35 -23.75 26.78 0.05
C LEU A 35 -24.50 27.21 -1.22
N ARG A 36 -25.79 26.89 -1.34
CA ARG A 36 -26.61 27.33 -2.49
C ARG A 36 -26.82 28.84 -2.54
N LEU A 37 -26.72 29.53 -1.40
CA LEU A 37 -26.78 30.99 -1.31
C LEU A 37 -25.41 31.66 -1.47
N GLY A 38 -24.33 30.88 -1.57
CA GLY A 38 -22.97 31.39 -1.69
C GLY A 38 -22.33 31.85 -0.38
N ASP A 39 -22.95 31.59 0.77
CA ASP A 39 -22.39 31.96 2.09
C ASP A 39 -21.46 30.86 2.62
N GLN A 40 -20.20 30.96 2.22
CA GLN A 40 -19.17 29.99 2.57
C GLN A 40 -18.79 30.03 4.06
N GLN A 41 -18.90 31.19 4.72
CA GLN A 41 -18.50 31.34 6.13
C GLN A 41 -19.51 30.64 7.05
N GLN A 42 -20.80 30.86 6.81
CA GLN A 42 -21.84 30.19 7.59
C GLN A 42 -21.88 28.69 7.32
N TYR A 43 -21.59 28.25 6.09
CA TYR A 43 -21.40 26.84 5.79
C TYR A 43 -20.32 26.22 6.70
N THR A 44 -19.12 26.81 6.74
CA THR A 44 -18.01 26.28 7.52
C THR A 44 -18.35 26.23 9.01
N ALA A 45 -18.95 27.29 9.55
CA ALA A 45 -19.36 27.33 10.97
C ALA A 45 -20.40 26.25 11.32
N LEU A 46 -21.33 25.93 10.40
CA LEU A 46 -22.32 24.86 10.61
C LEU A 46 -21.68 23.47 10.54
N MET A 47 -20.71 23.27 9.65
CA MET A 47 -19.99 22.00 9.52
C MET A 47 -19.06 21.75 10.72
N GLU A 48 -18.44 22.80 11.28
CA GLU A 48 -17.56 22.71 12.46
C GLU A 48 -18.31 22.51 13.78
N ARG A 49 -19.63 22.66 13.78
CA ARG A 49 -20.46 22.52 14.99
C ARG A 49 -20.50 21.08 15.52
N HIS A 50 -20.25 20.09 14.67
CA HIS A 50 -20.27 18.67 15.02
C HIS A 50 -18.94 18.01 14.69
N ALA A 51 -18.54 17.02 15.50
CA ALA A 51 -17.38 16.21 15.20
C ALA A 51 -17.57 15.40 13.91
N GLU A 52 -16.48 15.11 13.18
CA GLU A 52 -16.51 14.40 11.89
C GLU A 52 -17.29 13.08 11.95
N MET A 53 -17.12 12.29 13.02
CA MET A 53 -17.84 11.02 13.17
C MET A 53 -19.37 11.21 13.27
N LEU A 54 -19.84 12.28 13.92
CA LEU A 54 -21.27 12.59 13.98
C LEU A 54 -21.80 13.00 12.60
N LEU A 55 -21.02 13.76 11.83
CA LEU A 55 -21.37 14.12 10.46
C LEU A 55 -21.49 12.88 9.57
N VAL A 56 -20.58 11.91 9.71
CA VAL A 56 -20.68 10.61 9.02
C VAL A 56 -21.99 9.90 9.35
N TYR A 57 -22.39 9.81 10.62
CA TYR A 57 -23.69 9.24 10.99
C TYR A 57 -24.86 10.00 10.35
N GLY A 58 -24.80 11.33 10.30
CA GLY A 58 -25.80 12.15 9.62
C GLY A 58 -25.91 11.85 8.11
N PHE A 59 -24.79 11.53 7.45
CA PHE A 59 -24.81 11.10 6.05
C PHE A 59 -25.38 9.69 5.85
N ILE A 60 -25.18 8.77 6.81
CA ILE A 60 -25.80 7.43 6.79
C ILE A 60 -27.33 7.54 6.92
N GLU A 61 -27.81 8.44 7.77
CA GLU A 61 -29.25 8.69 7.96
C GLU A 61 -29.90 9.26 6.69
N GLU A 62 -29.26 10.24 6.03
CA GLU A 62 -29.77 10.83 4.80
C GLU A 62 -28.70 10.85 3.68
N PRO A 63 -28.49 9.72 2.96
CA PRO A 63 -27.51 9.60 1.88
C PRO A 63 -27.76 10.57 0.71
N ARG A 64 -29.00 11.05 0.57
CA ARG A 64 -29.40 12.01 -0.48
C ARG A 64 -28.76 13.38 -0.34
N LEU A 65 -28.15 13.68 0.80
CA LEU A 65 -27.35 14.90 1.01
C LEU A 65 -26.04 14.87 0.20
N LEU A 66 -25.48 13.68 -0.04
CA LEU A 66 -24.26 13.49 -0.83
C LEU A 66 -24.55 13.04 -2.26
N LEU A 67 -25.59 12.21 -2.44
CA LEU A 67 -25.85 11.51 -3.70
C LEU A 67 -27.28 11.71 -4.21
N TYR A 68 -27.42 12.08 -5.48
CA TYR A 68 -28.71 12.06 -6.16
C TYR A 68 -28.87 10.74 -6.93
N VAL A 69 -29.84 9.91 -6.52
CA VAL A 69 -30.29 8.77 -7.33
C VAL A 69 -31.37 9.27 -8.29
N GLY A 70 -31.08 9.26 -9.59
CA GLY A 70 -32.02 9.69 -10.63
C GLY A 70 -33.19 8.72 -10.75
N ALA A 71 -34.38 9.10 -10.27
CA ALA A 71 -35.58 8.30 -10.43
C ALA A 71 -35.98 8.21 -11.92
N GLY A 72 -35.69 7.08 -12.56
CA GLY A 72 -36.36 6.65 -13.78
C GLY A 72 -35.57 6.82 -15.08
N SER A 73 -34.58 5.97 -15.33
CA SER A 73 -34.37 5.29 -16.62
C SER A 73 -33.24 4.27 -16.44
N LYS A 74 -33.09 3.32 -17.36
CA LYS A 74 -32.31 2.07 -17.25
C LYS A 74 -30.79 2.18 -17.00
N ASN A 75 -30.28 3.33 -16.57
CA ASN A 75 -28.98 3.53 -15.93
C ASN A 75 -29.20 4.43 -14.70
N ASP A 76 -29.29 3.84 -13.50
CA ASP A 76 -29.30 4.54 -12.21
C ASP A 76 -27.95 5.27 -12.01
N GLN A 77 -27.74 6.36 -12.74
CA GLN A 77 -26.55 7.20 -12.58
C GLN A 77 -26.69 8.00 -11.28
N VAL A 78 -25.95 7.58 -10.28
CA VAL A 78 -25.75 8.32 -9.04
C VAL A 78 -24.91 9.55 -9.35
N ARG A 79 -25.43 10.75 -9.05
CA ARG A 79 -24.72 12.02 -9.27
C ARG A 79 -24.36 12.69 -7.94
N PRO A 80 -23.13 13.22 -7.80
CA PRO A 80 -22.73 13.94 -6.59
C PRO A 80 -23.48 15.27 -6.47
N THR A 81 -23.91 15.59 -5.25
CA THR A 81 -24.55 16.87 -4.91
C THR A 81 -23.54 18.02 -4.92
N ALA A 82 -24.04 19.26 -4.84
CA ALA A 82 -23.17 20.43 -4.67
C ALA A 82 -22.40 20.38 -3.33
N LEU A 83 -22.97 19.75 -2.30
CA LEU A 83 -22.31 19.52 -1.02
C LEU A 83 -21.13 18.56 -1.20
N ALA A 84 -21.33 17.43 -1.89
CA ALA A 84 -20.25 16.46 -2.14
C ALA A 84 -19.07 17.09 -2.90
N ARG A 85 -19.35 17.96 -3.89
CA ARG A 85 -18.31 18.74 -4.58
C ARG A 85 -17.58 19.71 -3.66
N GLN A 86 -18.30 20.36 -2.75
CA GLN A 86 -17.66 21.25 -1.79
C GLN A 86 -16.77 20.48 -0.81
N LEU A 87 -17.25 19.34 -0.32
CA LEU A 87 -16.48 18.46 0.57
C LEU A 87 -15.23 17.92 -0.10
N ALA A 88 -15.29 17.53 -1.38
CA ALA A 88 -14.12 17.10 -2.14
C ALA A 88 -12.99 18.16 -2.13
N ASN A 89 -13.36 19.45 -2.16
CA ASN A 89 -12.41 20.55 -2.16
C ASN A 89 -11.98 20.99 -0.75
N SER A 90 -12.89 20.99 0.23
CA SER A 90 -12.61 21.54 1.56
C SER A 90 -12.17 20.48 2.58
N GLN A 91 -12.80 19.31 2.56
CA GLN A 91 -12.63 18.24 3.55
C GLN A 91 -12.72 16.86 2.88
N PRO A 92 -11.75 16.49 2.03
CA PRO A 92 -11.78 15.24 1.28
C PRO A 92 -11.80 13.99 2.18
N GLY A 93 -11.15 14.04 3.35
CA GLY A 93 -11.18 12.95 4.32
C GLY A 93 -12.58 12.64 4.86
N LEU A 94 -13.39 13.67 5.13
CA LEU A 94 -14.78 13.48 5.57
C LEU A 94 -15.64 12.85 4.46
N LEU A 95 -15.45 13.27 3.21
CA LEU A 95 -16.16 12.70 2.06
C LEU A 95 -15.84 11.21 1.88
N VAL A 96 -14.55 10.85 1.93
CA VAL A 96 -14.09 9.47 1.82
C VAL A 96 -14.65 8.62 2.97
N ALA A 97 -14.54 9.09 4.21
CA ALA A 97 -15.08 8.39 5.38
C ALA A 97 -16.60 8.21 5.29
N ALA A 98 -17.34 9.22 4.83
CA ALA A 98 -18.77 9.13 4.62
C ALA A 98 -19.13 8.10 3.54
N MET A 99 -18.39 8.04 2.43
CA MET A 99 -18.65 7.06 1.37
C MET A 99 -18.36 5.62 1.81
N VAL A 100 -17.27 5.42 2.56
CA VAL A 100 -16.94 4.12 3.17
C VAL A 100 -18.06 3.67 4.10
N ALA A 101 -18.52 4.57 4.97
CA ALA A 101 -19.61 4.26 5.89
C ALA A 101 -20.94 3.96 5.17
N LEU A 102 -21.24 4.68 4.09
CA LEU A 102 -22.41 4.41 3.25
C LEU A 102 -22.34 3.02 2.59
N HIS A 103 -21.16 2.62 2.11
CA HIS A 103 -20.94 1.30 1.54
C HIS A 103 -21.12 0.19 2.59
N GLU A 104 -20.43 0.29 3.74
CA GLU A 104 -20.52 -0.70 4.82
C GLU A 104 -21.95 -0.85 5.36
N ASN A 105 -22.76 0.22 5.31
CA ASN A 105 -24.18 0.20 5.68
C ASN A 105 -25.12 -0.17 4.52
N SER A 106 -24.59 -0.71 3.41
CA SER A 106 -25.35 -1.14 2.23
C SER A 106 -26.24 -0.05 1.61
N LYS A 107 -25.88 1.22 1.78
CA LYS A 107 -26.60 2.37 1.20
C LYS A 107 -26.13 2.70 -0.22
N VAL A 108 -24.90 2.34 -0.56
CA VAL A 108 -24.23 2.63 -1.84
C VAL A 108 -23.41 1.41 -2.25
N GLN A 109 -23.50 1.01 -3.51
CA GLN A 109 -22.66 -0.07 -4.06
C GLN A 109 -21.27 0.45 -4.43
N LEU A 110 -20.26 -0.43 -4.45
CA LEU A 110 -18.88 -0.06 -4.78
C LEU A 110 -18.78 0.65 -6.13
N GLU A 111 -19.48 0.14 -7.15
CA GLU A 111 -19.49 0.72 -8.49
C GLU A 111 -20.11 2.11 -8.50
N GLN A 112 -21.14 2.35 -7.69
CA GLN A 112 -21.78 3.67 -7.58
C GLN A 112 -20.86 4.69 -6.92
N ALA A 113 -20.12 4.26 -5.89
CA ALA A 113 -19.09 5.10 -5.26
C ALA A 113 -17.97 5.43 -6.27
N ASP A 114 -17.52 4.46 -7.07
CA ASP A 114 -16.52 4.69 -8.11
C ASP A 114 -16.94 5.71 -9.14
N HIS A 115 -18.17 5.60 -9.65
CA HIS A 115 -18.71 6.57 -10.61
C HIS A 115 -18.79 7.97 -10.00
N THR A 116 -19.17 8.06 -8.72
CA THR A 116 -19.25 9.34 -8.01
C THR A 116 -17.86 9.99 -7.91
N PHE A 117 -16.83 9.24 -7.52
CA PHE A 117 -15.47 9.80 -7.42
C PHE A 117 -14.89 10.15 -8.79
N LYS A 118 -15.17 9.37 -9.85
CA LYS A 118 -14.79 9.73 -11.23
C LYS A 118 -15.45 11.02 -11.72
N GLU A 119 -16.67 11.32 -11.27
CA GLU A 119 -17.34 12.59 -11.59
C GLU A 119 -16.81 13.78 -10.77
N LEU A 120 -16.36 13.51 -9.53
CA LEU A 120 -15.86 14.53 -8.60
C LEU A 120 -14.40 14.91 -8.85
N ASP A 121 -13.57 13.93 -9.19
CA ASP A 121 -12.13 14.08 -9.33
C ASP A 121 -11.69 13.66 -10.74
N ARG A 122 -11.03 14.59 -11.45
CA ARG A 122 -10.46 14.31 -12.77
C ARG A 122 -9.09 13.64 -12.68
N GLU A 123 -8.43 13.71 -11.52
CA GLU A 123 -7.07 13.21 -11.30
C GLU A 123 -7.08 11.81 -10.62
N ASN A 124 -8.25 11.24 -10.34
CA ASN A 124 -8.47 9.93 -9.67
C ASN A 124 -7.78 9.80 -8.29
N SER A 125 -7.30 10.88 -7.70
CA SER A 125 -6.62 10.90 -6.40
C SER A 125 -7.57 10.51 -5.26
N LEU A 126 -8.76 11.14 -5.22
CA LEU A 126 -9.79 10.86 -4.23
C LEU A 126 -10.39 9.47 -4.37
N GLN A 127 -10.41 8.93 -5.60
CA GLN A 127 -10.85 7.56 -5.82
C GLN A 127 -9.89 6.54 -5.20
N VAL A 128 -8.58 6.78 -5.33
CA VAL A 128 -7.56 5.94 -4.69
C VAL A 128 -7.64 6.04 -3.17
N ASP A 129 -7.80 7.25 -2.62
CA ASP A 129 -7.98 7.44 -1.18
C ASP A 129 -9.23 6.68 -0.67
N PHE A 130 -10.30 6.65 -1.45
CA PHE A 130 -11.49 5.85 -1.15
C PHE A 130 -11.21 4.36 -1.17
N TRP A 131 -10.50 3.85 -2.18
CA TRP A 131 -10.14 2.43 -2.24
C TRP A 131 -9.21 2.02 -1.09
N GLU A 132 -8.25 2.87 -0.73
CA GLU A 132 -7.39 2.67 0.44
C GLU A 132 -8.25 2.59 1.72
N ALA A 133 -9.13 3.58 1.94
CA ALA A 133 -10.03 3.60 3.10
C ALA A 133 -10.97 2.39 3.15
N MET A 134 -11.53 1.98 2.01
CA MET A 134 -12.38 0.80 1.87
C MET A 134 -11.61 -0.49 2.16
N LEU A 135 -10.36 -0.61 1.70
CA LEU A 135 -9.53 -1.79 1.95
C LEU A 135 -9.30 -2.02 3.46
N MET A 136 -9.19 -0.95 4.25
CA MET A 136 -9.06 -1.05 5.71
C MET A 136 -10.38 -1.37 6.42
N ALA A 137 -11.51 -0.93 5.89
CA ALA A 137 -12.82 -1.06 6.54
C ALA A 137 -13.54 -2.35 6.15
N SER A 138 -13.34 -2.86 4.94
CA SER A 138 -14.12 -3.97 4.40
C SER A 138 -13.74 -5.29 5.06
N SER A 139 -14.75 -6.12 5.29
CA SER A 139 -14.60 -7.50 5.76
C SER A 139 -14.90 -8.56 4.68
N GLN A 140 -15.22 -8.12 3.46
CA GLN A 140 -15.63 -9.00 2.37
C GLN A 140 -14.44 -9.34 1.47
N ASP A 141 -14.03 -10.61 1.47
CA ASP A 141 -12.86 -11.09 0.69
C ASP A 141 -12.93 -10.75 -0.81
N ALA A 142 -14.11 -10.84 -1.42
CA ALA A 142 -14.29 -10.53 -2.84
C ALA A 142 -13.99 -9.04 -3.15
N VAL A 143 -14.49 -8.14 -2.30
CA VAL A 143 -14.25 -6.70 -2.41
C VAL A 143 -12.78 -6.39 -2.14
N ILE A 144 -12.17 -7.02 -1.13
CA ILE A 144 -10.75 -6.87 -0.81
C ILE A 144 -9.87 -7.24 -2.01
N GLN A 145 -10.09 -8.40 -2.63
CA GLN A 145 -9.30 -8.83 -3.79
C GLN A 145 -9.44 -7.87 -4.98
N GLU A 146 -10.66 -7.39 -5.24
CA GLU A 146 -10.90 -6.43 -6.29
C GLU A 146 -10.21 -5.08 -6.02
N LEU A 147 -10.28 -4.58 -4.78
CA LEU A 147 -9.60 -3.34 -4.38
C LEU A 147 -8.08 -3.47 -4.45
N LEU A 148 -7.51 -4.60 -4.00
CA LEU A 148 -6.08 -4.86 -4.07
C LEU A 148 -5.57 -4.83 -5.52
N PHE A 149 -6.31 -5.44 -6.45
CA PHE A 149 -5.96 -5.42 -7.87
C PHE A 149 -6.03 -4.01 -8.46
N ARG A 150 -7.09 -3.24 -8.15
CA ARG A 150 -7.26 -1.87 -8.62
C ARG A 150 -6.18 -0.93 -8.09
N LEU A 151 -5.85 -1.03 -6.80
CA LEU A 151 -4.79 -0.26 -6.16
C LEU A 151 -3.42 -0.60 -6.77
N ALA A 152 -3.10 -1.88 -6.93
CA ALA A 152 -1.86 -2.30 -7.57
C ALA A 152 -1.75 -1.74 -9.00
N SER A 153 -2.83 -1.81 -9.78
CA SER A 153 -2.87 -1.27 -11.15
C SER A 153 -2.58 0.23 -11.18
N VAL A 154 -3.19 1.02 -10.28
CA VAL A 154 -2.97 2.48 -10.24
C VAL A 154 -1.57 2.83 -9.73
N TYR A 155 -1.03 2.12 -8.73
CA TYR A 155 0.34 2.37 -8.30
C TYR A 155 1.36 2.03 -9.38
N ILE A 156 1.15 0.93 -10.12
CA ILE A 156 1.99 0.58 -11.27
C ILE A 156 1.92 1.66 -12.35
N ASP A 157 0.71 2.12 -12.70
CA ASP A 157 0.51 3.19 -13.69
C ASP A 157 1.23 4.49 -13.29
N ARG A 158 1.15 4.87 -12.00
CA ARG A 158 1.88 6.03 -11.45
C ARG A 158 3.40 5.85 -11.53
N LEU A 159 3.92 4.64 -11.33
CA LEU A 159 5.35 4.34 -11.44
C LEU A 159 5.84 4.38 -12.89
N THR A 160 5.01 4.01 -13.87
CA THR A 160 5.39 4.00 -15.29
C THR A 160 5.20 5.36 -15.97
N ASN A 161 4.20 6.15 -15.56
CA ASN A 161 3.80 7.38 -16.24
C ASN A 161 4.33 8.68 -15.58
N THR A 162 5.30 8.58 -14.66
CA THR A 162 5.87 9.70 -13.89
C THR A 162 6.42 10.88 -14.71
N ASN A 163 6.57 10.77 -16.03
CA ASN A 163 7.01 11.87 -16.89
C ASN A 163 5.88 12.88 -17.24
N ASN A 164 4.62 12.57 -16.90
CA ASN A 164 3.46 13.41 -17.22
C ASN A 164 2.92 14.21 -16.02
N ASP A 165 3.69 14.34 -14.93
CA ASP A 165 3.27 15.05 -13.71
C ASP A 165 3.00 16.54 -13.96
N VAL A 166 1.80 16.83 -14.46
CA VAL A 166 0.99 17.91 -13.91
C VAL A 166 0.77 17.50 -12.46
N ALA A 167 1.65 17.99 -11.58
CA ALA A 167 1.63 17.73 -10.15
C ALA A 167 0.18 17.63 -9.66
N SER A 168 -0.27 16.42 -9.31
CA SER A 168 -1.61 16.26 -8.77
C SER A 168 -1.69 17.15 -7.54
N LYS A 169 -2.57 18.15 -7.57
CA LYS A 169 -2.64 19.14 -6.49
C LYS A 169 -3.08 18.50 -5.17
N HIS A 170 -3.69 17.33 -5.26
CA HIS A 170 -4.12 16.54 -4.13
C HIS A 170 -2.98 15.71 -3.55
N LYS A 171 -2.66 16.03 -2.29
CA LYS A 171 -1.83 15.19 -1.43
C LYS A 171 -2.67 14.00 -0.99
N SER A 172 -2.14 12.79 -1.16
CA SER A 172 -2.72 11.54 -0.67
C SER A 172 -3.16 11.69 0.79
N LEU A 173 -4.36 11.20 1.13
CA LEU A 173 -4.88 11.31 2.50
C LEU A 173 -4.09 10.45 3.49
N LYS A 174 -3.57 9.32 3.03
CA LYS A 174 -2.78 8.38 3.83
C LYS A 174 -1.42 8.15 3.19
N SER A 175 -0.38 8.13 4.02
CA SER A 175 0.96 7.75 3.61
C SER A 175 1.10 6.22 3.51
N ALA A 176 2.19 5.76 2.90
CA ALA A 176 2.53 4.33 2.90
C ALA A 176 2.68 3.78 4.33
N GLU A 177 3.25 4.56 5.25
CA GLU A 177 3.40 4.19 6.65
C GLU A 177 2.06 4.03 7.36
N ASP A 178 1.11 4.95 7.10
CA ASP A 178 -0.25 4.84 7.64
C ASP A 178 -0.91 3.54 7.19
N LEU A 179 -0.77 3.17 5.91
CA LEU A 179 -1.34 1.93 5.39
C LEU A 179 -0.69 0.69 6.00
N ILE A 180 0.64 0.67 6.15
CA ILE A 180 1.36 -0.45 6.80
C ILE A 180 0.90 -0.62 8.25
N ASN A 181 0.65 0.47 8.96
CA ASN A 181 0.29 0.42 10.38
C ASN A 181 -1.20 0.15 10.63
N SER A 182 -2.08 0.47 9.68
CA SER A 182 -3.54 0.42 9.88
C SER A 182 -4.27 -0.63 9.03
N CYS A 183 -3.65 -1.18 7.99
CA CYS A 183 -4.27 -2.17 7.11
C CYS A 183 -3.65 -3.55 7.33
N SER A 184 -4.46 -4.53 7.76
CA SER A 184 -4.02 -5.92 7.92
C SER A 184 -3.63 -6.61 6.60
N HIS A 185 -4.07 -6.04 5.47
CA HIS A 185 -3.75 -6.52 4.13
C HIS A 185 -2.45 -5.95 3.57
N CYS A 186 -1.85 -4.95 4.24
CA CYS A 186 -0.54 -4.40 3.92
C CYS A 186 0.51 -5.01 4.85
N GLY A 187 1.63 -5.45 4.27
CA GLY A 187 2.76 -5.99 5.03
C GLY A 187 3.82 -4.93 5.32
N SER A 188 4.60 -5.15 6.39
CA SER A 188 5.82 -4.38 6.62
C SER A 188 6.83 -4.63 5.50
N LEU A 189 7.61 -3.59 5.18
CA LEU A 189 8.63 -3.70 4.15
C LEU A 189 9.79 -4.57 4.64
N TYR A 190 10.26 -5.45 3.76
CA TYR A 190 11.40 -6.32 4.09
C TYR A 190 12.70 -5.52 4.14
N PRO A 191 13.64 -5.88 5.04
CA PRO A 191 14.89 -5.13 5.23
C PRO A 191 15.74 -4.96 3.97
N TRP A 192 15.70 -5.90 3.03
CA TRP A 192 16.47 -5.82 1.79
C TRP A 192 15.90 -4.83 0.76
N LEU A 193 14.62 -4.43 0.89
CA LEU A 193 14.01 -3.45 -0.02
C LEU A 193 14.58 -2.04 0.17
N THR A 194 14.95 -1.69 1.41
CA THR A 194 15.55 -0.38 1.72
C THR A 194 16.96 -0.28 1.15
N VAL A 195 17.67 -1.40 1.01
CA VAL A 195 18.99 -1.48 0.38
C VAL A 195 18.88 -1.28 -1.14
N LEU A 196 17.86 -1.88 -1.77
CA LEU A 196 17.63 -1.76 -3.22
C LEU A 196 17.16 -0.37 -3.66
N ASN A 197 16.36 0.31 -2.82
CA ASN A 197 15.74 1.58 -3.16
C ASN A 197 16.04 2.66 -2.11
N PRO A 198 17.24 3.26 -2.13
CA PRO A 198 17.54 4.35 -1.23
C PRO A 198 16.68 5.59 -1.56
N ALA A 199 16.16 6.27 -0.55
CA ALA A 199 15.20 7.37 -0.64
C ALA A 199 15.64 8.61 -1.48
N GLN A 200 16.88 8.63 -1.98
CA GLN A 200 17.50 9.79 -2.62
C GLN A 200 17.36 9.79 -4.15
N THR A 201 16.80 8.72 -4.75
CA THR A 201 16.87 8.50 -6.20
C THR A 201 15.63 8.90 -6.99
N SER A 202 14.52 9.26 -6.34
CA SER A 202 13.23 9.48 -7.02
C SER A 202 12.43 10.65 -6.45
N SER A 203 11.40 11.10 -7.19
CA SER A 203 10.43 12.07 -6.67
C SER A 203 9.68 11.50 -5.47
N PHE A 204 9.21 12.38 -4.58
CA PHE A 204 8.44 11.98 -3.40
C PHE A 204 7.21 11.13 -3.77
N GLN A 205 6.49 11.51 -4.84
CA GLN A 205 5.29 10.81 -5.31
C GLN A 205 5.62 9.42 -5.87
N HIS A 206 6.72 9.30 -6.62
CA HIS A 206 7.20 8.01 -7.12
C HIS A 206 7.58 7.08 -5.96
N GLN A 207 8.29 7.61 -4.98
CA GLN A 207 8.68 6.86 -3.80
C GLN A 207 7.47 6.41 -2.98
N GLU A 208 6.47 7.29 -2.80
CA GLU A 208 5.24 6.95 -2.10
C GLU A 208 4.47 5.82 -2.82
N ALA A 209 4.30 5.93 -4.14
CA ALA A 209 3.65 4.88 -4.94
C ALA A 209 4.40 3.54 -4.86
N LEU A 210 5.74 3.58 -4.89
CA LEU A 210 6.58 2.39 -4.76
C LEU A 210 6.40 1.72 -3.39
N LEU A 211 6.47 2.49 -2.30
CA LEU A 211 6.33 1.96 -0.94
C LEU A 211 4.92 1.40 -0.71
N LYS A 212 3.87 2.06 -1.24
CA LYS A 212 2.50 1.54 -1.19
C LYS A 212 2.35 0.23 -1.97
N LEU A 213 2.93 0.13 -3.15
CA LEU A 213 2.90 -1.13 -3.92
C LEU A 213 3.70 -2.25 -3.24
N GLN A 214 4.88 -1.93 -2.70
CA GLN A 214 5.70 -2.91 -1.97
C GLN A 214 4.98 -3.39 -0.70
N SER A 215 4.30 -2.52 0.05
CA SER A 215 3.54 -2.93 1.24
C SER A 215 2.36 -3.83 0.88
N LEU A 216 1.65 -3.54 -0.22
CA LEU A 216 0.62 -4.45 -0.75
C LEU A 216 1.19 -5.82 -1.13
N LEU A 217 2.35 -5.86 -1.79
CA LEU A 217 3.01 -7.10 -2.18
C LEU A 217 3.59 -7.86 -0.99
N CYS A 218 4.06 -7.20 0.06
CA CYS A 218 4.45 -7.82 1.32
C CYS A 218 3.25 -8.33 2.13
N GLY A 219 2.03 -7.87 1.81
CA GLY A 219 0.80 -8.27 2.46
C GLY A 219 0.40 -9.73 2.20
N PRO A 220 -0.35 -10.35 3.12
CA PRO A 220 -0.76 -11.76 2.99
C PRO A 220 -1.87 -11.96 1.95
N SER A 221 -2.70 -10.95 1.73
CA SER A 221 -3.97 -11.12 1.02
C SER A 221 -3.86 -11.03 -0.50
N LEU A 222 -2.83 -10.36 -1.02
CA LEU A 222 -2.71 -10.14 -2.45
C LEU A 222 -2.09 -11.35 -3.15
N SER A 223 -2.79 -11.92 -4.13
CA SER A 223 -2.25 -13.01 -4.96
C SER A 223 -1.32 -12.48 -6.05
N VAL A 224 -0.07 -12.92 -6.04
CA VAL A 224 0.96 -12.55 -7.03
C VAL A 224 0.56 -12.99 -8.45
N GLY A 225 -0.18 -14.11 -8.58
CA GLY A 225 -0.63 -14.60 -9.89
C GLY A 225 -1.54 -13.60 -10.61
N THR A 226 -2.34 -12.82 -9.87
CA THR A 226 -3.27 -11.84 -10.44
C THR A 226 -2.57 -10.60 -10.98
N ILE A 227 -1.41 -10.24 -10.41
CA ILE A 227 -0.67 -9.02 -10.77
C ILE A 227 0.41 -9.29 -11.83
N LEU A 228 0.72 -10.55 -12.11
CA LEU A 228 1.78 -10.92 -13.06
C LEU A 228 1.67 -10.19 -14.42
N PRO A 229 0.48 -10.05 -15.07
CA PRO A 229 0.37 -9.30 -16.32
C PRO A 229 0.71 -7.82 -16.17
N LEU A 230 0.49 -7.24 -14.99
CA LEU A 230 0.84 -5.85 -14.70
C LEU A 230 2.34 -5.71 -14.40
N MET A 231 2.97 -6.74 -13.84
CA MET A 231 4.43 -6.77 -13.64
C MET A 231 5.20 -6.83 -14.96
N GLU A 232 4.67 -7.51 -15.98
CA GLU A 232 5.29 -7.56 -17.32
C GLU A 232 5.42 -6.17 -17.96
N LEU A 233 4.63 -5.19 -17.54
CA LEU A 233 4.74 -3.79 -17.98
C LEU A 233 5.92 -3.05 -17.33
N LEU A 234 6.45 -3.56 -16.23
CA LEU A 234 7.54 -2.94 -15.49
C LEU A 234 8.90 -3.43 -15.99
N SER A 235 9.79 -2.48 -16.28
CA SER A 235 11.16 -2.80 -16.65
C SER A 235 11.93 -3.41 -15.46
N GLU A 236 12.60 -4.54 -15.68
CA GLU A 236 13.57 -5.10 -14.73
C GLU A 236 14.87 -4.28 -14.70
N GLU A 237 15.10 -3.32 -15.62
CA GLU A 237 16.34 -2.55 -15.69
C GLU A 237 16.50 -1.55 -14.55
N THR A 238 15.40 -1.04 -14.00
CA THR A 238 15.46 -0.12 -12.85
C THR A 238 15.59 -0.90 -11.56
N LEU A 239 16.26 -0.33 -10.54
CA LEU A 239 16.39 -0.96 -9.22
C LEU A 239 15.02 -1.13 -8.53
N TRP A 240 14.12 -0.16 -8.69
CA TRP A 240 12.76 -0.25 -8.15
C TRP A 240 11.92 -1.32 -8.87
N GLY A 241 12.02 -1.39 -10.20
CA GLY A 241 11.32 -2.42 -10.98
C GLY A 241 11.83 -3.81 -10.61
N PHE A 242 13.16 -3.95 -10.51
CA PHE A 242 13.79 -5.17 -10.01
C PHE A 242 13.32 -5.56 -8.61
N SER A 243 13.17 -4.61 -7.69
CA SER A 243 12.68 -4.91 -6.33
C SER A 243 11.27 -5.50 -6.33
N LEU A 244 10.38 -5.02 -7.20
CA LEU A 244 9.01 -5.52 -7.34
C LEU A 244 8.98 -6.92 -7.96
N HIS A 245 9.78 -7.14 -9.02
CA HIS A 245 9.93 -8.45 -9.65
C HIS A 245 10.51 -9.49 -8.68
N LEU A 246 11.51 -9.08 -7.89
CA LEU A 246 12.12 -9.93 -6.88
C LEU A 246 11.14 -10.30 -5.75
N LEU A 247 10.31 -9.36 -5.30
CA LEU A 247 9.23 -9.64 -4.33
C LEU A 247 8.25 -10.68 -4.88
N CYS A 248 7.80 -10.51 -6.12
CA CYS A 248 6.89 -11.42 -6.78
C CYS A 248 7.50 -12.82 -6.94
N ALA A 249 8.75 -12.93 -7.41
CA ALA A 249 9.46 -14.19 -7.56
C ALA A 249 9.64 -14.91 -6.21
N THR A 250 10.02 -14.17 -5.17
CA THR A 250 10.23 -14.70 -3.82
C THR A 250 8.93 -15.25 -3.23
N ARG A 251 7.81 -14.51 -3.38
CA ARG A 251 6.49 -14.98 -2.92
C ARG A 251 5.98 -16.22 -3.67
N ARG A 252 6.48 -16.46 -4.89
CA ARG A 252 6.22 -17.69 -5.66
C ARG A 252 7.13 -18.86 -5.26
N GLY A 253 8.03 -18.67 -4.30
CA GLY A 253 8.98 -19.68 -3.86
C GLY A 253 10.17 -19.86 -4.81
N GLN A 254 10.42 -18.92 -5.71
CA GLN A 254 11.55 -18.97 -6.65
C GLN A 254 12.82 -18.39 -5.99
N TYR A 255 13.27 -19.00 -4.89
CA TYR A 255 14.40 -18.50 -4.09
C TYR A 255 15.73 -18.58 -4.86
N ASP A 256 15.98 -19.68 -5.58
CA ASP A 256 17.25 -19.89 -6.30
C ASP A 256 17.51 -18.81 -7.35
N SER A 257 16.53 -18.58 -8.22
CA SER A 257 16.61 -17.53 -9.25
C SER A 257 16.63 -16.12 -8.63
N SER A 258 15.89 -15.91 -7.53
CA SER A 258 15.92 -14.65 -6.79
C SER A 258 17.32 -14.34 -6.24
N MET A 259 18.01 -15.34 -5.67
CA MET A 259 19.36 -15.17 -5.15
C MET A 259 20.38 -14.88 -6.26
N GLU A 260 20.33 -15.61 -7.38
CA GLU A 260 21.20 -15.38 -8.53
C GLU A 260 21.04 -13.95 -9.08
N LYS A 261 19.80 -13.56 -9.36
CA LYS A 261 19.49 -12.21 -9.85
C LYS A 261 19.91 -11.12 -8.86
N LEU A 262 19.75 -11.36 -7.56
CA LEU A 262 20.15 -10.40 -6.52
C LEU A 262 21.66 -10.25 -6.44
N LEU A 263 22.40 -11.36 -6.51
CA LEU A 263 23.86 -11.34 -6.55
C LEU A 263 24.42 -10.68 -7.82
N ASP A 264 23.72 -10.79 -8.95
CA ASP A 264 24.10 -10.13 -10.21
C ASP A 264 23.95 -8.61 -10.16
N ARG A 265 22.86 -8.11 -9.55
CA ARG A 265 22.50 -6.68 -9.64
C ARG A 265 22.79 -5.87 -8.39
N CYS A 266 22.58 -6.45 -7.21
CA CYS A 266 22.76 -5.77 -5.92
C CYS A 266 23.20 -6.77 -4.84
N PRO A 267 24.46 -7.22 -4.86
CA PRO A 267 24.98 -8.17 -3.88
C PRO A 267 24.96 -7.62 -2.45
N GLN A 268 24.85 -6.30 -2.25
CA GLN A 268 24.74 -5.69 -0.91
C GLN A 268 23.47 -6.11 -0.17
N ALA A 269 22.41 -6.46 -0.89
CA ALA A 269 21.12 -6.82 -0.31
C ALA A 269 21.00 -8.32 0.01
N ILE A 270 21.96 -9.16 -0.41
CA ILE A 270 21.82 -10.63 -0.34
C ILE A 270 21.69 -11.16 1.09
N ILE A 271 22.46 -10.62 2.05
CA ILE A 271 22.39 -11.09 3.44
C ILE A 271 21.10 -10.65 4.11
N ALA A 272 20.65 -9.41 3.87
CA ALA A 272 19.35 -8.95 4.36
C ALA A 272 18.19 -9.77 3.75
N TYR A 273 18.32 -10.20 2.50
CA TYR A 273 17.36 -11.09 1.86
C TYR A 273 17.37 -12.49 2.48
N ALA A 274 18.56 -13.09 2.61
CA ALA A 274 18.75 -14.43 3.14
C ALA A 274 18.27 -14.54 4.60
N ASN A 275 18.63 -13.57 5.43
CA ASN A 275 18.18 -13.50 6.83
C ASN A 275 16.67 -13.38 6.97
N HIS A 276 15.97 -12.81 5.99
CA HIS A 276 14.52 -12.67 6.07
C HIS A 276 13.78 -13.89 5.49
N HIS A 277 14.23 -14.39 4.33
CA HIS A 277 13.48 -15.38 3.54
C HIS A 277 13.98 -16.82 3.68
N LEU A 278 15.25 -17.03 4.02
CA LEU A 278 15.89 -18.35 4.09
C LEU A 278 15.95 -18.88 5.53
N GLN A 279 14.93 -18.59 6.33
CA GLN A 279 14.78 -19.13 7.68
C GLN A 279 13.92 -20.40 7.68
N ASP A 280 13.91 -21.10 8.83
CA ASP A 280 13.08 -22.29 9.08
C ASP A 280 13.19 -23.36 7.97
N LYS A 281 12.10 -23.61 7.25
CA LYS A 281 11.98 -24.58 6.15
C LYS A 281 12.91 -24.29 4.96
N HIS A 282 13.45 -23.08 4.85
CA HIS A 282 14.31 -22.65 3.77
C HIS A 282 15.78 -22.53 4.18
N MET A 283 16.11 -22.91 5.42
CA MET A 283 17.46 -22.77 5.98
C MET A 283 18.51 -23.53 5.16
N ALA A 284 18.16 -24.68 4.58
CA ALA A 284 19.04 -25.44 3.73
C ALA A 284 19.60 -24.68 2.52
N LEU A 285 18.87 -23.67 2.02
CA LEU A 285 19.29 -22.86 0.88
C LEU A 285 20.54 -22.01 1.18
N TRP A 286 20.85 -21.73 2.45
CA TRP A 286 22.08 -21.06 2.85
C TRP A 286 23.33 -21.82 2.39
N TRP A 287 23.35 -23.14 2.59
CA TRP A 287 24.51 -23.96 2.25
C TRP A 287 24.36 -24.73 0.95
N GLN A 288 23.14 -25.03 0.51
CA GLN A 288 22.91 -25.73 -0.76
C GLN A 288 23.04 -24.82 -1.98
N LYS A 289 22.74 -23.52 -1.84
CA LYS A 289 22.74 -22.58 -2.97
C LYS A 289 23.55 -21.32 -2.72
N LEU A 290 23.31 -20.60 -1.62
CA LEU A 290 23.95 -19.30 -1.38
C LEU A 290 25.46 -19.43 -1.18
N LEU A 291 25.92 -20.37 -0.35
CA LEU A 291 27.35 -20.61 -0.11
C LEU A 291 28.13 -20.97 -1.38
N PRO A 292 27.74 -21.99 -2.18
CA PRO A 292 28.43 -22.30 -3.43
C PRO A 292 28.50 -21.10 -4.38
N GLU A 293 27.39 -20.38 -4.54
CA GLU A 293 27.30 -19.23 -5.44
C GLU A 293 28.23 -18.08 -5.01
N LEU A 294 28.31 -17.80 -3.70
CA LEU A 294 29.24 -16.80 -3.15
C LEU A 294 30.69 -17.22 -3.30
N CYS A 295 31.02 -18.50 -3.06
CA CYS A 295 32.36 -19.04 -3.28
C CYS A 295 32.80 -18.89 -4.75
N ASP A 296 31.93 -19.25 -5.70
CA ASP A 296 32.23 -19.16 -7.13
C ASP A 296 32.46 -17.70 -7.56
N ARG A 297 31.57 -16.80 -7.17
CA ARG A 297 31.65 -15.38 -7.54
C ARG A 297 32.81 -14.66 -6.87
N THR A 298 33.11 -14.99 -5.61
CA THR A 298 34.25 -14.40 -4.89
C THR A 298 35.58 -14.85 -5.50
N ARG A 299 35.68 -16.10 -5.95
CA ARG A 299 36.85 -16.61 -6.69
C ARG A 299 37.01 -15.92 -8.04
N ALA A 300 35.91 -15.69 -8.76
CA ALA A 300 35.92 -15.00 -10.05
C ALA A 300 36.18 -13.49 -9.92
N ALA A 301 35.77 -12.86 -8.82
CA ALA A 301 35.87 -11.44 -8.56
C ALA A 301 36.56 -11.15 -7.20
N ALA A 302 37.86 -11.46 -7.13
CA ALA A 302 38.66 -11.43 -5.90
C ALA A 302 38.69 -10.06 -5.18
N ASP A 303 38.40 -8.96 -5.90
CA ASP A 303 38.42 -7.60 -5.36
C ASP A 303 37.06 -7.11 -4.79
N SER A 304 36.02 -7.95 -4.83
CA SER A 304 34.69 -7.56 -4.35
C SER A 304 34.57 -7.69 -2.83
N SER A 305 34.88 -6.61 -2.11
CA SER A 305 34.72 -6.54 -0.65
C SER A 305 33.29 -6.86 -0.16
N VAL A 306 32.28 -6.57 -1.00
CA VAL A 306 30.87 -6.87 -0.71
C VAL A 306 30.61 -8.37 -0.72
N LEU A 307 31.09 -9.09 -1.73
CA LEU A 307 30.92 -10.54 -1.83
C LEU A 307 31.69 -11.28 -0.72
N LEU A 308 32.89 -10.79 -0.39
CA LEU A 308 33.66 -11.32 0.75
C LEU A 308 32.94 -11.11 2.09
N SER A 309 32.34 -9.94 2.30
CA SER A 309 31.52 -9.69 3.50
C SER A 309 30.33 -10.64 3.56
N ALA A 310 29.61 -10.78 2.45
CA ALA A 310 28.46 -11.68 2.36
C ALA A 310 28.87 -13.16 2.60
N LEU A 311 30.01 -13.60 2.05
CA LEU A 311 30.54 -14.93 2.29
C LEU A 311 30.86 -15.15 3.78
N ASN A 312 31.51 -14.18 4.42
CA ASN A 312 31.82 -14.26 5.86
C ASN A 312 30.56 -14.35 6.72
N GLU A 313 29.56 -13.50 6.45
CA GLU A 313 28.28 -13.53 7.17
C GLU A 313 27.54 -14.86 6.95
N THR A 314 27.57 -15.39 5.72
CA THR A 314 27.01 -16.71 5.39
C THR A 314 27.68 -17.83 6.19
N LEU A 315 29.01 -17.81 6.29
CA LEU A 315 29.76 -18.80 7.08
C LEU A 315 29.48 -18.71 8.58
N VAL A 316 29.22 -17.50 9.10
CA VAL A 316 28.79 -17.31 10.50
C VAL A 316 27.43 -17.98 10.74
N VAL A 317 26.46 -17.79 9.84
CA VAL A 317 25.14 -18.43 9.95
C VAL A 317 25.28 -19.96 9.87
N ILE A 318 26.04 -20.48 8.90
CA ILE A 318 26.23 -21.92 8.75
C ILE A 318 26.90 -22.53 10.00
N ALA A 319 27.90 -21.86 10.58
CA ALA A 319 28.54 -22.32 11.81
C ALA A 319 27.59 -22.32 13.03
N MET A 320 26.59 -21.45 13.04
CA MET A 320 25.56 -21.40 14.09
C MET A 320 24.47 -22.46 13.92
N GLU A 321 24.18 -22.87 12.69
CA GLU A 321 22.99 -23.70 12.40
C GLU A 321 23.32 -25.15 12.01
N THR A 322 24.58 -25.47 11.70
CA THR A 322 25.01 -26.83 11.32
C THR A 322 25.93 -27.45 12.38
N SER A 323 25.98 -28.79 12.44
CA SER A 323 26.95 -29.51 13.26
C SER A 323 28.36 -29.46 12.63
N PRO A 324 29.44 -29.70 13.40
CA PRO A 324 30.80 -29.69 12.85
C PRO A 324 31.00 -30.72 11.72
N ALA A 325 30.31 -31.87 11.79
CA ALA A 325 30.37 -32.90 10.75
C ALA A 325 29.68 -32.43 9.46
N GLU A 326 28.49 -31.85 9.56
CA GLU A 326 27.79 -31.28 8.40
C GLU A 326 28.55 -30.10 7.80
N PHE A 327 29.15 -29.23 8.64
CA PHE A 327 29.98 -28.13 8.15
C PHE A 327 31.17 -28.64 7.33
N LEU A 328 31.83 -29.71 7.78
CA LEU A 328 32.94 -30.33 7.06
C LEU A 328 32.53 -30.84 5.67
N GLU A 329 31.31 -31.38 5.53
CA GLU A 329 30.77 -31.83 4.25
C GLU A 329 30.47 -30.67 3.27
N LEU A 330 30.29 -29.44 3.79
CA LEU A 330 30.04 -28.24 3.00
C LEU A 330 31.32 -27.53 2.54
N MET A 331 32.49 -27.95 3.02
CA MET A 331 33.75 -27.32 2.66
C MET A 331 34.14 -27.66 1.22
N PRO A 332 34.73 -26.71 0.48
CA PRO A 332 35.17 -26.98 -0.88
C PRO A 332 36.39 -27.91 -0.90
N ASP A 333 36.36 -28.90 -1.80
CA ASP A 333 37.46 -29.86 -2.02
C ASP A 333 38.64 -29.27 -2.83
N ASP A 334 38.66 -27.96 -3.04
CA ASP A 334 39.61 -27.25 -3.91
C ASP A 334 40.89 -26.76 -3.20
N GLY A 335 41.09 -27.16 -1.95
CA GLY A 335 42.26 -26.79 -1.14
C GLY A 335 42.17 -25.41 -0.49
N THR A 336 41.04 -24.70 -0.59
CA THR A 336 40.81 -23.41 0.08
C THR A 336 40.29 -23.54 1.53
N ALA A 337 40.32 -24.77 2.08
CA ALA A 337 39.85 -25.12 3.40
C ALA A 337 40.34 -24.18 4.53
N SER A 338 41.55 -23.62 4.41
CA SER A 338 42.14 -22.71 5.40
C SER A 338 41.28 -21.48 5.70
N TYR A 339 40.53 -20.97 4.71
CA TYR A 339 39.61 -19.85 4.88
C TYR A 339 38.42 -20.18 5.79
N PHE A 340 37.98 -21.43 5.77
CA PHE A 340 36.80 -21.91 6.49
C PHE A 340 37.13 -22.38 7.92
N LEU A 341 38.40 -22.69 8.21
CA LEU A 341 38.84 -23.22 9.52
C LEU A 341 38.43 -22.34 10.72
N PRO A 342 38.53 -21.00 10.69
CA PRO A 342 38.09 -20.18 11.83
C PRO A 342 36.60 -20.37 12.15
N HIS A 343 35.76 -20.54 11.12
CA HIS A 343 34.32 -20.75 11.28
C HIS A 343 33.99 -22.17 11.77
N LEU A 344 34.70 -23.18 11.27
CA LEU A 344 34.57 -24.56 11.76
C LEU A 344 35.00 -24.68 13.24
N LEU A 345 36.07 -23.99 13.64
CA LEU A 345 36.52 -23.94 15.03
C LEU A 345 35.46 -23.29 15.92
N ALA A 346 34.86 -22.17 15.48
CA ALA A 346 33.78 -21.51 16.21
C ALA A 346 32.54 -22.43 16.35
N CYS A 347 32.16 -23.13 15.27
CA CYS A 347 31.11 -24.14 15.29
C CYS A 347 31.42 -25.25 16.32
N SER A 348 32.64 -25.79 16.31
CA SER A 348 33.07 -26.86 17.22
C SER A 348 33.07 -26.42 18.68
N GLN A 349 33.56 -25.21 18.97
CA GLN A 349 33.58 -24.66 20.32
C GLN A 349 32.17 -24.47 20.90
N ARG A 350 31.22 -24.03 20.07
CA ARG A 350 29.82 -23.90 20.47
C ARG A 350 29.20 -25.23 20.87
N HIS A 351 29.40 -26.27 20.06
CA HIS A 351 28.86 -27.61 20.33
C HIS A 351 29.50 -28.32 21.52
N LEU A 352 30.70 -27.89 21.95
CA LEU A 352 31.32 -28.38 23.18
C LEU A 352 30.75 -27.72 24.45
N LEU A 353 30.06 -26.58 24.31
CA LEU A 353 29.50 -25.79 25.42
C LEU A 353 27.99 -26.03 25.64
N THR A 354 27.29 -26.57 24.65
CA THR A 354 25.92 -27.11 24.73
C THR A 354 25.93 -28.59 25.08
#